data_AF-A0A1A8EJQ5-F1
#
_entry.id   AF-A0A1A8EJQ5-F1
#
_cell.length_a   1.000
_cell.length_b   1.000
_cell.length_c   1.000
_cell.angle_alpha   90.00
_cell.angle_beta   90.00
_cell.angle_gamma   90.00
#
_symmetry.space_group_name_H-M   'P 1'
#
loop_
_entity.id
_entity.type
_entity.pdbx_description
1 polymer ?
#
loop_
_entity_poly.entity_id
_entity_poly.type
_entity_poly.pdbx_seq_one_letter_code
_entity_poly.pdbx_strand_id
1 'polypeptide(L)'
;MISYNITAGDTLTKVFLRIPGVGPDHILAERHFVILLLTLLFTLPLSLYRNIEKLGKVSFLSMVLTLSILVIAVIRSATLGPQIEPTENAWSFAKWNAVQAVGVMSFAFICHHNSFLIYNSLEHPTLSNWSRVTHISVGSSLVISAAFAVAGYTTFTGYTQGDIFENYCRDDNLATFGRFCFGFSIIT
;
A
#
# COMPACT_ATOMS: atom_id res chain seq x y z
N MET A 1 6.05 4.69 -11.54
CA MET A 1 7.27 3.89 -11.26
C MET A 1 8.20 4.59 -10.26
N ILE A 2 8.64 5.83 -10.50
CA ILE A 2 9.52 6.56 -9.56
C ILE A 2 8.89 6.74 -8.17
N SER A 3 7.62 7.14 -8.09
CA SER A 3 6.92 7.32 -6.79
C SER A 3 6.88 6.04 -5.95
N TYR A 4 6.67 4.86 -6.55
CA TYR A 4 6.64 3.59 -5.82
C TYR A 4 8.00 3.21 -5.25
N ASN A 5 9.09 3.38 -6.02
CA ASN A 5 10.45 3.15 -5.53
C ASN A 5 10.81 4.09 -4.37
N ILE A 6 10.35 5.35 -4.43
CA ILE A 6 10.56 6.31 -3.34
C ILE A 6 9.82 5.86 -2.07
N THR A 7 8.53 5.50 -2.19
CA THR A 7 7.74 5.02 -1.05
C THR A 7 8.33 3.74 -0.45
N ALA A 8 8.73 2.77 -1.27
CA ALA A 8 9.39 1.55 -0.80
C ALA A 8 10.67 1.86 -0.01
N GLY A 9 11.49 2.81 -0.51
CA GLY A 9 12.67 3.29 0.18
C GLY A 9 12.35 3.92 1.53
N ASP A 10 11.34 4.79 1.60
CA ASP A 10 10.92 5.47 2.83
C ASP A 10 10.41 4.50 3.89
N THR A 11 9.60 3.53 3.49
CA THR A 11 9.07 2.51 4.41
C THR A 11 10.16 1.56 4.89
N LEU A 12 11.00 1.03 3.98
CA LEU A 12 12.00 0.03 4.34
C LEU A 12 13.17 0.62 5.14
N THR A 13 13.54 1.87 4.92
CA THR A 13 14.54 2.56 5.75
C THR A 13 14.11 2.58 7.23
N LYS A 14 12.82 2.85 7.51
CA LYS A 14 12.28 2.82 8.88
C LYS A 14 12.30 1.41 9.49
N VAL A 15 12.12 0.37 8.67
CA VAL A 15 12.23 -1.03 9.11
C VAL A 15 13.68 -1.39 9.41
N PHE A 16 14.64 -1.00 8.56
CA PHE A 16 16.06 -1.28 8.78
C PHE A 16 16.62 -0.59 10.03
N LEU A 17 16.14 0.62 10.36
CA LEU A 17 16.47 1.31 11.60
C LEU A 17 16.00 0.58 12.88
N ARG A 18 15.09 -0.40 12.75
CA ARG A 18 14.63 -1.23 13.88
C ARG A 18 15.55 -2.43 14.13
N ILE A 19 16.45 -2.75 13.19
CA ILE A 19 17.38 -3.88 13.31
C ILE A 19 18.49 -3.51 14.32
N PRO A 20 18.71 -4.29 15.38
CA PRO A 20 19.75 -4.01 16.35
C PRO A 20 21.13 -4.01 15.68
N GLY A 21 21.83 -2.87 15.76
CA GLY A 21 23.14 -2.64 15.12
C GLY A 21 23.14 -1.65 13.95
N VAL A 22 21.97 -1.25 13.44
CA VAL A 22 21.84 -0.20 12.40
C VAL A 22 21.59 1.15 13.06
N GLY A 23 22.67 1.92 13.27
CA GLY A 23 22.59 3.30 13.76
C GLY A 23 22.19 4.31 12.67
N PRO A 24 21.91 5.58 13.03
CA PRO A 24 21.59 6.65 12.08
C PRO A 24 22.69 6.89 11.04
N ASP A 25 23.95 6.61 11.39
CA ASP A 25 25.12 6.82 10.54
C ASP A 25 25.42 5.60 9.64
N HIS A 26 24.62 4.54 9.72
CA HIS A 26 24.82 3.34 8.92
C HIS A 26 24.29 3.54 7.50
N ILE A 27 24.98 2.98 6.50
CA ILE A 27 24.64 3.13 5.07
C ILE A 27 23.21 2.60 4.75
N LEU A 28 22.69 1.69 5.59
CA LEU A 28 21.33 1.15 5.51
C LEU A 28 20.25 2.08 6.10
N ALA A 29 20.64 3.14 6.81
CA ALA A 29 19.75 4.21 7.27
C ALA A 29 19.62 5.34 6.24
N GLU A 30 20.50 5.38 5.22
CA GLU A 30 20.48 6.39 4.17
C GLU A 30 19.45 6.02 3.09
N ARG A 31 18.42 6.86 2.95
CA ARG A 31 17.29 6.65 2.03
C ARG A 31 17.76 6.39 0.59
N HIS A 32 18.73 7.16 0.10
CA HIS A 32 19.20 7.07 -1.29
C HIS A 32 19.84 5.72 -1.59
N PHE A 33 20.61 5.19 -0.64
CA PHE A 33 21.26 3.89 -0.77
C PHE A 33 20.22 2.76 -0.79
N VAL A 34 19.22 2.81 0.10
CA VAL A 34 18.14 1.83 0.15
C VAL A 34 17.34 1.82 -1.16
N ILE A 35 16.96 2.99 -1.69
CA ILE A 35 16.25 3.08 -2.98
C ILE A 35 17.07 2.45 -4.11
N LEU A 36 18.37 2.74 -4.16
CA LEU A 36 19.26 2.21 -5.20
C LEU A 36 19.41 0.68 -5.10
N LEU A 37 19.61 0.18 -3.88
CA LEU A 37 19.72 -1.25 -3.59
C LEU A 37 18.45 -2.00 -3.99
N LEU A 38 17.28 -1.50 -3.57
CA LEU A 38 15.98 -2.11 -3.88
C LEU A 38 15.70 -2.09 -5.39
N THR A 39 16.05 -0.98 -6.05
CA THR A 39 15.87 -0.86 -7.49
C THR A 39 16.73 -1.87 -8.24
N LEU A 40 18.01 -2.01 -7.90
CA LEU A 40 18.93 -2.93 -8.60
C LEU A 40 18.63 -4.40 -8.31
N LEU A 41 18.33 -4.75 -7.06
CA LEU A 41 18.17 -6.15 -6.66
C LEU A 41 16.76 -6.70 -6.89
N PHE A 42 15.73 -5.86 -6.90
CA PHE A 42 14.34 -6.31 -7.01
C PHE A 42 13.59 -5.65 -8.17
N THR A 43 13.41 -4.33 -8.17
CA THR A 43 12.56 -3.65 -9.18
C THR A 43 13.06 -3.89 -10.61
N LEU A 44 14.37 -3.80 -10.82
CA LEU A 44 15.00 -4.00 -12.12
C LEU A 44 14.79 -5.43 -12.64
N PRO A 45 15.21 -6.51 -11.95
CA PRO A 45 15.00 -7.86 -12.44
C PRO A 45 13.52 -8.21 -12.64
N LEU A 46 12.61 -7.72 -11.77
CA LEU A 46 11.17 -7.90 -11.96
C LEU A 46 10.66 -7.19 -13.22
N SER A 47 11.13 -5.97 -13.51
CA SER A 47 10.74 -5.21 -14.71
C SER A 47 11.25 -5.82 -16.02
N LEU A 48 12.32 -6.62 -15.96
CA LEU A 48 12.90 -7.33 -17.10
C LEU A 48 12.17 -8.65 -17.42
N TYR A 49 11.19 -9.07 -16.62
CA TYR A 49 10.40 -10.26 -16.93
C TYR A 49 9.52 -10.03 -18.17
N ARG A 50 9.84 -10.75 -19.24
CA ARG A 50 9.12 -10.69 -20.52
C ARG A 50 7.74 -11.37 -20.49
N ASN A 51 7.51 -12.29 -19.54
CA ASN A 51 6.27 -13.07 -19.44
C ASN A 51 5.43 -12.61 -18.24
N ILE A 52 4.30 -11.96 -18.53
CA ILE A 52 3.36 -11.42 -17.53
C ILE A 52 2.74 -12.52 -16.67
N GLU A 53 2.57 -13.74 -17.20
CA GLU A 53 2.04 -14.89 -16.44
C GLU A 53 2.89 -15.23 -15.20
N LYS A 54 4.22 -15.08 -15.28
CA LYS A 54 5.11 -15.31 -14.14
C LYS A 54 4.99 -14.21 -13.09
N LEU A 55 4.65 -13.00 -13.52
CA LEU A 55 4.39 -11.87 -12.63
C LEU A 55 3.10 -12.09 -11.82
N GLY A 56 2.12 -12.83 -12.36
CA GLY A 56 0.89 -13.17 -11.64
C GLY A 56 1.11 -13.85 -10.30
N LYS A 57 2.15 -14.70 -10.15
CA LYS A 57 2.51 -15.32 -8.86
C LYS A 57 3.03 -14.31 -7.85
N VAL A 58 3.82 -13.34 -8.33
CA VAL A 58 4.38 -12.26 -7.52
C VAL A 58 3.25 -11.29 -7.11
N SER A 59 2.34 -10.95 -8.03
CA SER A 59 1.16 -10.13 -7.75
C SER A 59 0.20 -10.81 -6.76
N PHE A 60 0.07 -12.14 -6.80
CA PHE A 60 -0.72 -12.87 -5.80
C PHE A 60 -0.12 -12.73 -4.39
N LEU A 61 1.21 -12.80 -4.27
CA LEU A 61 1.89 -12.56 -2.99
C LEU A 61 1.63 -11.14 -2.48
N SER A 62 1.73 -10.12 -3.35
CA SER A 62 1.43 -8.73 -3.01
C SER A 62 -0.03 -8.54 -2.54
N MET A 63 -0.99 -9.22 -3.18
CA MET A 63 -2.39 -9.23 -2.76
C MET A 63 -2.56 -9.82 -1.35
N VAL A 64 -1.93 -10.97 -1.06
CA VAL A 64 -1.98 -11.60 0.27
C VAL A 64 -1.38 -10.67 1.34
N LEU A 65 -0.26 -10.01 1.03
CA LEU A 65 0.35 -9.03 1.93
C LEU A 65 -0.57 -7.84 2.17
N THR A 66 -1.21 -7.31 1.12
CA THR A 66 -2.18 -6.21 1.24
C THR A 66 -3.37 -6.60 2.13
N LEU A 67 -3.89 -7.82 1.99
CA LEU A 67 -4.95 -8.33 2.87
C LEU A 67 -4.47 -8.49 4.32
N SER A 68 -3.23 -8.94 4.54
CA SER A 68 -2.66 -9.03 5.88
C SER A 68 -2.52 -7.65 6.55
N ILE A 69 -2.16 -6.62 5.77
CA ILE A 69 -2.09 -5.23 6.22
C ILE A 69 -3.49 -4.71 6.59
N LEU A 70 -4.51 -5.04 5.81
CA LEU A 70 -5.90 -4.69 6.13
C LEU A 70 -6.33 -5.31 7.47
N VAL A 71 -6.03 -6.60 7.68
CA VAL A 71 -6.33 -7.29 8.95
C VAL A 71 -5.64 -6.60 10.12
N ILE A 72 -4.36 -6.23 9.97
CA ILE A 72 -3.63 -5.46 10.99
C ILE A 72 -4.31 -4.13 11.28
N ALA A 73 -4.73 -3.38 10.25
CA ALA A 73 -5.42 -2.11 10.42
C ALA A 73 -6.76 -2.27 11.14
N VAL A 74 -7.53 -3.32 10.84
CA VAL A 74 -8.80 -3.62 11.53
C VAL A 74 -8.57 -3.99 12.99
N ILE A 75 -7.59 -4.85 13.30
CA ILE A 75 -7.22 -5.18 14.68
C ILE A 75 -6.81 -3.92 15.44
N ARG A 76 -5.95 -3.09 14.82
CA ARG A 76 -5.49 -1.85 15.42
C ARG A 76 -6.63 -0.86 15.64
N SER A 77 -7.57 -0.78 14.72
CA SER A 77 -8.79 0.01 14.89
C SER A 77 -9.62 -0.42 16.09
N ALA A 78 -9.82 -1.72 16.29
CA ALA A 78 -10.55 -2.22 17.45
C ALA A 78 -9.81 -2.00 18.78
N THR A 79 -8.47 -2.05 18.78
CA THR A 79 -7.66 -1.92 20.01
C THR A 79 -7.36 -0.47 20.40
N LEU A 80 -7.05 0.39 19.43
CA LEU A 80 -6.63 1.78 19.65
C LEU A 80 -7.79 2.76 19.51
N GLY A 81 -8.84 2.42 18.76
CA GLY A 81 -10.01 3.28 18.58
C GLY A 81 -10.65 3.74 19.89
N PRO A 82 -10.83 2.88 20.91
CA PRO A 82 -11.37 3.31 22.21
C PRO A 82 -10.44 4.22 23.03
N GLN A 83 -9.14 4.23 22.72
CA GLN A 83 -8.12 4.97 23.49
C GLN A 83 -7.87 6.38 22.94
N ILE A 84 -8.23 6.62 21.68
CA ILE A 84 -7.98 7.88 20.98
C ILE A 84 -9.27 8.69 21.00
N GLU A 85 -9.25 9.84 21.68
CA GLU A 85 -10.41 10.73 21.69
C GLU A 85 -10.71 11.26 20.28
N PRO A 86 -11.95 11.17 19.80
CA PRO A 86 -12.33 11.71 18.50
C PRO A 86 -12.13 13.22 18.43
N THR A 87 -11.59 13.71 17.30
CA THR A 87 -11.50 15.15 17.07
C THR A 87 -12.89 15.79 16.97
N GLU A 88 -13.01 17.05 17.43
CA GLU A 88 -14.23 17.83 17.23
C GLU A 88 -14.60 17.90 15.74
N ASN A 89 -15.88 17.66 15.41
CA ASN A 89 -16.38 17.60 14.02
C ASN A 89 -15.70 16.53 13.13
N ALA A 90 -15.28 15.40 13.71
CA ALA A 90 -14.72 14.26 12.98
C ALA A 90 -15.63 13.75 11.86
N TRP A 91 -16.95 13.74 12.04
CA TRP A 91 -17.91 13.16 11.09
C TRP A 91 -18.61 14.20 10.20
N SER A 92 -17.95 15.31 9.91
CA SER A 92 -18.47 16.29 8.94
C SER A 92 -18.55 15.67 7.54
N PHE A 93 -19.69 15.88 6.86
CA PHE A 93 -19.96 15.34 5.53
C PHE A 93 -18.97 15.83 4.46
N ALA A 94 -18.55 17.09 4.53
CA ALA A 94 -17.66 17.68 3.55
C ALA A 94 -16.72 18.71 4.18
N LYS A 95 -15.49 18.73 3.68
CA LYS A 95 -14.43 19.68 4.02
C LYS A 95 -13.73 20.08 2.70
N TRP A 96 -13.08 21.25 2.67
CA TRP A 96 -12.43 21.76 1.46
C TRP A 96 -11.33 20.85 0.90
N ASN A 97 -10.70 20.04 1.75
CA ASN A 97 -9.74 19.01 1.35
C ASN A 97 -10.38 17.84 0.56
N ALA A 98 -11.72 17.78 0.42
CA ALA A 98 -12.38 16.80 -0.44
C ALA A 98 -11.87 16.88 -1.89
N VAL A 99 -11.53 18.08 -2.39
CA VAL A 99 -10.96 18.26 -3.74
C VAL A 99 -9.62 17.52 -3.87
N GLN A 100 -8.77 17.58 -2.84
CA GLN A 100 -7.49 16.86 -2.82
C GLN A 100 -7.73 15.35 -2.74
N ALA A 101 -8.71 14.92 -1.92
CA ALA A 101 -9.07 13.51 -1.80
C ALA A 101 -9.54 12.90 -3.13
N VAL A 102 -10.29 13.64 -3.95
CA VAL A 102 -10.68 13.20 -5.31
C VAL A 102 -9.45 12.92 -6.18
N GLY A 103 -8.42 13.76 -6.09
CA GLY A 103 -7.15 13.55 -6.81
C GLY A 103 -6.43 12.28 -6.35
N VAL A 104 -6.31 12.09 -5.03
CA VAL A 104 -5.68 10.88 -4.45
C VAL A 104 -6.44 9.61 -4.84
N MET A 105 -7.78 9.63 -4.76
CA MET A 105 -8.61 8.49 -5.16
C MET A 105 -8.51 8.20 -6.66
N SER A 106 -8.47 9.23 -7.51
CA SER A 106 -8.31 9.05 -8.96
C SER A 106 -6.97 8.39 -9.30
N PHE A 107 -5.90 8.78 -8.61
CA PHE A 107 -4.58 8.15 -8.77
C PHE A 107 -4.55 6.72 -8.20
N ALA A 108 -5.22 6.46 -7.09
CA ALA A 108 -5.28 5.12 -6.50
C ALA A 108 -5.95 4.08 -7.42
N PHE A 109 -6.94 4.49 -8.21
CA PHE A 109 -7.66 3.62 -9.14
C PHE A 109 -7.11 3.67 -10.59
N ILE A 110 -5.96 4.31 -10.83
CA ILE A 110 -5.35 4.34 -12.16
C ILE A 110 -4.80 2.96 -12.53
N CYS A 111 -5.45 2.29 -13.48
CA CYS A 111 -4.99 0.98 -13.98
C CYS A 111 -5.04 0.85 -15.50
N HIS A 112 -5.59 1.86 -16.20
CA HIS A 112 -5.90 1.80 -17.63
C HIS A 112 -4.67 1.57 -18.52
N HIS A 113 -3.47 2.01 -18.12
CA HIS A 113 -2.25 1.83 -18.88
C HIS A 113 -1.83 0.35 -18.99
N ASN A 114 -2.23 -0.49 -18.03
CA ASN A 114 -1.93 -1.92 -18.00
C ASN A 114 -3.06 -2.77 -18.59
N SER A 115 -4.23 -2.20 -18.87
CA SER A 115 -5.41 -2.95 -19.29
C SER A 115 -5.17 -3.79 -20.54
N PHE A 116 -4.48 -3.24 -21.55
CA PHE A 116 -4.16 -3.99 -22.77
C PHE A 116 -3.21 -5.17 -22.52
N LEU A 117 -2.24 -5.00 -21.62
CA LEU A 117 -1.31 -6.06 -21.25
C LEU A 117 -2.06 -7.20 -20.53
N ILE A 118 -2.95 -6.86 -19.59
CA ILE A 118 -3.74 -7.83 -18.84
C ILE A 118 -4.73 -8.55 -19.77
N TYR A 119 -5.41 -7.82 -20.67
CA TYR A 119 -6.35 -8.40 -21.64
C TYR A 119 -5.68 -9.47 -22.50
N ASN A 120 -4.50 -9.19 -23.05
CA ASN A 120 -3.76 -10.13 -23.89
C ASN A 120 -3.17 -11.31 -23.12
N SER A 121 -3.03 -11.21 -21.79
CA SER A 121 -2.59 -12.31 -20.92
C SER A 121 -3.72 -13.24 -20.45
N LEU A 122 -4.98 -12.93 -20.76
CA LEU A 122 -6.10 -13.81 -20.42
C LEU A 122 -6.05 -15.09 -21.27
N GLU A 123 -6.32 -16.23 -20.64
CA GLU A 123 -6.42 -17.52 -21.32
C GLU A 123 -7.47 -17.50 -22.45
N HIS A 124 -8.57 -16.76 -22.25
CA HIS A 124 -9.61 -16.53 -23.24
C HIS A 124 -9.91 -15.03 -23.39
N PRO A 125 -9.20 -14.32 -24.28
CA PRO A 125 -9.31 -12.87 -24.46
C PRO A 125 -10.56 -12.51 -25.26
N THR A 126 -11.73 -12.63 -24.63
CA THR A 126 -13.02 -12.18 -25.16
C THR A 126 -13.50 -10.94 -24.40
N LEU A 127 -14.29 -10.09 -25.06
CA LEU A 127 -14.84 -8.87 -24.45
C LEU A 127 -15.75 -9.18 -23.25
N SER A 128 -16.48 -10.29 -23.27
CA SER A 128 -17.33 -10.73 -22.16
C SER A 128 -16.50 -11.12 -20.94
N ASN A 129 -15.43 -11.90 -21.13
CA ASN A 129 -14.51 -12.28 -20.04
C ASN A 129 -13.79 -11.05 -19.49
N TRP A 130 -13.29 -10.18 -20.36
CA TRP A 130 -12.64 -8.93 -19.95
C TRP A 130 -13.54 -8.02 -19.12
N SER A 131 -14.79 -7.83 -19.55
CA SER A 131 -15.76 -7.02 -18.81
C SER A 131 -16.01 -7.59 -17.41
N ARG A 132 -16.21 -8.91 -17.32
CA ARG A 132 -16.43 -9.60 -16.04
C ARG A 132 -15.23 -9.47 -15.11
N VAL A 133 -14.02 -9.75 -15.61
CA VAL A 133 -12.77 -9.65 -14.84
C VAL A 133 -12.56 -8.23 -14.36
N THR A 134 -12.76 -7.23 -15.23
CA THR A 134 -12.58 -5.81 -14.87
C THR A 134 -13.54 -5.38 -13.77
N HIS A 135 -14.84 -5.70 -13.88
CA HIS A 135 -15.83 -5.33 -12.86
C HIS A 135 -15.56 -6.01 -11.50
N ILE A 136 -15.20 -7.30 -11.52
CA ILE A 136 -14.84 -8.02 -10.28
C ILE A 136 -13.59 -7.41 -9.66
N SER A 137 -12.55 -7.16 -10.45
CA SER A 137 -11.29 -6.58 -9.96
C SER A 137 -11.51 -5.19 -9.38
N VAL A 138 -12.12 -4.26 -10.13
CA VAL A 138 -12.37 -2.89 -9.67
C VAL A 138 -13.32 -2.88 -8.46
N GLY A 139 -14.38 -3.69 -8.48
CA GLY A 139 -15.30 -3.82 -7.36
C GLY A 139 -14.63 -4.36 -6.10
N SER A 140 -13.78 -5.37 -6.21
CA SER A 140 -13.01 -5.89 -5.08
C SER A 140 -12.03 -4.87 -4.52
N SER A 141 -11.32 -4.14 -5.38
CA SER A 141 -10.42 -3.04 -4.97
C SER A 141 -11.18 -1.92 -4.27
N LEU A 142 -12.40 -1.60 -4.72
CA LEU A 142 -13.26 -0.61 -4.05
C LEU A 142 -13.60 -1.05 -2.63
N VAL A 143 -14.01 -2.31 -2.44
CA VAL A 143 -14.35 -2.86 -1.11
C VAL A 143 -13.14 -2.85 -0.18
N ILE A 144 -11.97 -3.29 -0.66
CA ILE A 144 -10.73 -3.30 0.13
C ILE A 144 -10.32 -1.87 0.52
N SER A 145 -10.32 -0.94 -0.43
CA SER A 145 -10.00 0.47 -0.17
C SER A 145 -10.98 1.13 0.80
N ALA A 146 -12.27 0.83 0.69
CA ALA A 146 -13.27 1.31 1.63
C ALA A 146 -13.04 0.74 3.05
N ALA A 147 -12.69 -0.54 3.16
CA ALA A 147 -12.35 -1.16 4.45
C ALA A 147 -11.11 -0.50 5.09
N PHE A 148 -10.08 -0.20 4.30
CA PHE A 148 -8.93 0.59 4.78
C PHE A 148 -9.33 1.98 5.25
N ALA A 149 -10.14 2.69 4.47
CA ALA A 149 -10.60 4.03 4.82
C ALA A 149 -11.42 4.02 6.11
N VAL A 150 -12.34 3.05 6.27
CA VAL A 150 -13.14 2.91 7.50
C VAL A 150 -12.24 2.58 8.69
N ALA A 151 -11.39 1.55 8.59
CA ALA A 151 -10.51 1.15 9.70
C ALA A 151 -9.55 2.28 10.09
N GLY A 152 -8.94 2.98 9.13
CA GLY A 152 -8.02 4.07 9.41
C GLY A 152 -8.70 5.30 10.00
N TYR A 153 -9.77 5.77 9.37
CA TYR A 153 -10.43 7.00 9.77
C TYR A 153 -11.16 6.87 11.11
N THR A 154 -11.79 5.73 11.38
CA THR A 154 -12.45 5.48 12.68
C THR A 154 -11.45 5.47 13.84
N THR A 155 -10.20 5.08 13.60
CA THR A 155 -9.16 4.99 14.63
C THR A 155 -8.59 6.35 14.99
N PHE A 156 -8.24 7.16 13.99
CA PHE A 156 -7.48 8.39 14.20
C PHE A 156 -8.30 9.66 13.98
N THR A 157 -9.46 9.56 13.33
CA THR A 157 -10.33 10.71 13.01
C THR A 157 -9.56 11.87 12.39
N GLY A 158 -9.57 13.06 13.01
CA GLY A 158 -8.84 14.24 12.54
C GLY A 158 -7.31 14.14 12.63
N TYR A 159 -6.76 13.16 13.36
CA TYR A 159 -5.32 12.92 13.48
C TYR A 159 -4.75 12.06 12.34
N THR A 160 -5.60 11.54 11.44
CA THR A 160 -5.18 10.67 10.33
C THR A 160 -4.16 11.37 9.44
N GLN A 161 -2.99 10.74 9.25
CA GLN A 161 -1.96 11.22 8.32
C GLN A 161 -2.12 10.59 6.93
N GLY A 162 -1.40 11.13 5.94
CA GLY A 162 -1.44 10.64 4.56
C GLY A 162 -0.96 9.20 4.41
N ASP A 163 -0.07 8.75 5.30
CA ASP A 163 0.27 7.34 5.51
C ASP A 163 -0.19 6.93 6.91
N ILE A 164 -1.15 6.00 6.99
CA ILE A 164 -1.68 5.48 8.25
C ILE A 164 -0.60 4.85 9.12
N PHE A 165 0.47 4.32 8.52
CA PHE A 165 1.56 3.76 9.28
C PHE A 165 2.37 4.81 10.05
N GLU A 166 2.29 6.10 9.70
CA GLU A 166 2.92 7.17 10.48
C GLU A 166 2.15 7.48 11.77
N ASN A 167 0.87 7.14 11.84
CA ASN A 167 0.08 7.30 13.05
C ASN A 167 0.42 6.28 14.15
N TYR A 168 0.93 5.10 13.79
CA TYR A 168 1.29 4.08 14.78
C TYR A 168 2.66 4.38 15.40
N CYS A 169 2.81 4.10 16.70
CA CYS A 169 4.09 4.23 17.37
C CYS A 169 5.16 3.32 16.72
N ARG A 170 6.42 3.73 16.80
CA ARG A 170 7.55 2.91 16.34
C ARG A 170 7.67 1.61 17.14
N ASP A 171 7.30 1.65 18.43
CA ASP A 171 7.39 0.50 19.33
C ASP A 171 6.31 -0.56 19.18
N ASP A 172 5.36 -0.31 18.30
CA ASP A 172 4.33 -1.26 17.96
C ASP A 172 4.87 -2.34 17.02
N ASN A 173 5.07 -3.55 17.56
CA ASN A 173 5.55 -4.70 16.80
C ASN A 173 4.59 -5.11 15.67
N LEU A 174 3.28 -5.00 15.87
CA LEU A 174 2.27 -5.38 14.86
C LEU A 174 2.24 -4.35 13.72
N ALA A 175 2.29 -3.05 14.05
CA ALA A 175 2.37 -2.00 13.04
C ALA A 175 3.71 -2.05 12.29
N THR A 176 4.81 -2.39 12.97
CA THR A 176 6.12 -2.58 12.33
C THR A 176 6.12 -3.77 11.37
N PHE A 177 5.48 -4.88 11.74
CA PHE A 177 5.26 -5.99 10.82
C PHE A 177 4.42 -5.56 9.61
N GLY A 178 3.35 -4.77 9.82
CA GLY A 178 2.57 -4.17 8.74
C GLY A 178 3.40 -3.28 7.81
N ARG A 179 4.31 -2.45 8.33
CA ARG A 179 5.25 -1.64 7.53
C ARG A 179 6.18 -2.50 6.69
N PHE A 180 6.67 -3.60 7.24
CA PHE A 180 7.48 -4.56 6.50
C PHE A 180 6.68 -5.20 5.35
N CYS A 181 5.46 -5.68 5.62
CA CYS A 181 4.56 -6.21 4.59
C CYS A 181 4.25 -5.17 3.52
N PHE A 182 4.03 -3.90 3.91
CA PHE A 182 3.74 -2.81 2.98
C PHE A 182 4.92 -2.54 2.05
N GLY A 183 6.13 -2.39 2.61
CA GLY A 183 7.35 -2.20 1.84
C GLY A 183 7.61 -3.33 0.84
N PHE A 184 7.39 -4.59 1.26
CA PHE A 184 7.53 -5.74 0.36
C PHE A 184 6.45 -5.76 -0.73
N SER A 185 5.19 -5.46 -0.40
CA SER A 185 4.08 -5.44 -1.38
C SER A 185 4.26 -4.38 -2.47
N ILE A 186 4.97 -3.27 -2.19
CA ILE A 186 5.26 -2.25 -3.20
C ILE A 186 6.33 -2.72 -4.20
N ILE A 187 7.25 -3.57 -3.74
CA ILE A 187 8.35 -4.09 -4.56
C ILE A 187 7.85 -5.22 -5.48
N THR A 188 6.95 -6.06 -4.97
CA THR A 188 6.38 -7.23 -5.67
C THR A 188 5.11 -6.91 -6.41
#